data_AF-A0A3A9YEY6-F1
#
_entry.id   AF-A0A3A9YEY6-F1
#
_cell.length_a   1.000
_cell.length_b   1.000
_cell.length_c   1.000
_cell.angle_alpha   90.00
_cell.angle_beta   90.00
_cell.angle_gamma   90.00
#
_symmetry.space_group_name_H-M   'P 1'
#
loop_
_entity.id
_entity.type
_entity.pdbx_description
1 polymer ?
#
loop_
_entity_poly.entity_id
_entity_poly.type
_entity_poly.pdbx_seq_one_letter_code
_entity_poly.pdbx_strand_id
1 'polypeptide(L)'
;MSVAEDDNALVRLAQAGDAAALGLLLARHEAEMRAVAVSLLGYGPDAEDAVQDATVVALGRIGEVRDPAAVGAWLRTIVRNNCRMILRATRPLPVAEPEWFAPPAGSPTPEEALDRGALRDWVWHAIDGLSEPDRLVVLLRYFSDASSYEQIATLCGVPVGTVRSRLSHARRKLADGLRASAESAHADTEVTSDARWREGRDMLTAAMRGEWERVVRDNWWPDAEMLVPEIGLRGDRGFAVHGMTKDLNDGVRQHLRSVVASRDLLIWETDLISPPDNPEHCPPGALWLYVLDEGRVRRMTLFHPVPARQNQRSTVA
;
A
#
# COMPACT_ATOMS: atom_id res chain seq x y z
N MET A 1 40.23 -7.94 5.75
CA MET A 1 39.54 -9.18 5.34
C MET A 1 38.35 -9.36 6.26
N SER A 2 37.16 -8.94 5.83
CA SER A 2 35.93 -9.03 6.63
C SER A 2 35.40 -10.47 6.55
N VAL A 3 35.10 -11.06 7.71
CA VAL A 3 34.40 -12.33 7.81
C VAL A 3 33.06 -12.13 7.11
N ALA A 4 32.76 -12.94 6.10
CA ALA A 4 31.45 -12.94 5.46
C ALA A 4 30.42 -13.29 6.55
N GLU A 5 29.68 -12.29 7.03
CA GLU A 5 28.63 -12.51 8.03
C GLU A 5 27.64 -13.53 7.47
N ASP A 6 27.31 -14.54 8.27
CA ASP A 6 26.32 -15.57 7.92
C ASP A 6 24.95 -14.91 7.69
N ASP A 7 24.16 -15.41 6.74
CA ASP A 7 22.83 -14.85 6.43
C ASP A 7 21.94 -14.80 7.67
N ASN A 8 22.11 -15.75 8.60
CA ASN A 8 21.40 -15.73 9.87
C ASN A 8 21.71 -14.49 10.71
N ALA A 9 22.98 -14.06 10.74
CA ALA A 9 23.39 -12.87 11.48
C ALA A 9 22.87 -11.61 10.78
N LEU A 10 22.98 -11.55 9.45
CA LEU A 10 22.45 -10.43 8.67
C LEU A 10 20.93 -10.29 8.83
N VAL A 11 20.18 -11.40 8.90
CA VAL A 11 18.73 -11.35 9.13
C VAL A 11 18.42 -10.75 10.49
N ARG A 12 19.13 -11.17 11.55
CA ARG A 12 18.91 -10.62 12.90
C ARG A 12 19.26 -9.15 12.99
N LEU A 13 20.35 -8.74 12.35
CA LEU A 13 20.73 -7.32 12.25
C LEU A 13 19.68 -6.53 11.48
N ALA A 14 19.25 -7.03 10.33
CA ALA A 14 18.17 -6.43 9.55
C ALA A 14 16.88 -6.30 10.37
N GLN A 15 16.50 -7.35 11.11
CA GLN A 15 15.36 -7.37 12.04
C GLN A 15 15.48 -6.35 13.18
N ALA A 16 16.70 -6.02 13.59
CA ALA A 16 17.00 -4.98 14.57
C ALA A 16 17.09 -3.57 13.95
N GLY A 17 16.79 -3.42 12.65
CA GLY A 17 16.80 -2.13 11.95
C GLY A 17 18.08 -1.83 11.16
N ASP A 18 19.02 -2.77 11.05
CA ASP A 18 20.22 -2.59 10.23
C ASP A 18 19.90 -2.70 8.73
N ALA A 19 19.69 -1.54 8.13
CA ALA A 19 19.48 -1.34 6.71
C ALA A 19 20.61 -1.93 5.84
N ALA A 20 21.87 -1.84 6.27
CA ALA A 20 23.00 -2.35 5.51
C ALA A 20 23.01 -3.88 5.49
N ALA A 21 22.68 -4.51 6.62
CA ALA A 21 22.56 -5.96 6.69
C ALA A 21 21.48 -6.50 5.73
N LEU A 22 20.34 -5.81 5.64
CA LEU A 22 19.30 -6.15 4.67
C LEU A 22 19.75 -5.92 3.22
N GLY A 23 20.46 -4.81 2.96
CA GLY A 23 21.04 -4.54 1.64
C GLY A 23 22.00 -5.65 1.19
N LEU A 24 22.83 -6.16 2.10
CA LEU A 24 23.75 -7.28 1.84
C LEU A 24 22.99 -8.59 1.57
N LEU A 25 21.94 -8.90 2.35
CA LEU A 25 21.08 -10.06 2.09
C LEU A 25 20.45 -10.00 0.70
N LEU A 26 19.85 -8.87 0.34
CA LEU A 26 19.17 -8.69 -0.94
C LEU A 26 20.15 -8.82 -2.11
N ALA A 27 21.35 -8.25 -1.99
CA ALA A 27 22.40 -8.39 -2.99
C ALA A 27 22.88 -9.85 -3.15
N ARG A 28 23.02 -10.59 -2.03
CA ARG A 28 23.41 -12.02 -2.07
C ARG A 28 22.37 -12.90 -2.77
N HIS A 29 21.08 -12.62 -2.55
CA HIS A 29 19.97 -13.41 -3.08
C HIS A 29 19.43 -12.91 -4.42
N GLU A 30 19.97 -11.82 -4.98
CA GLU A 30 19.46 -11.16 -6.20
C GLU A 30 19.42 -12.12 -7.40
N ALA A 31 20.48 -12.90 -7.63
CA ALA A 31 20.55 -13.82 -8.75
C ALA A 31 19.46 -14.90 -8.71
N GLU A 32 19.19 -15.45 -7.52
CA GLU A 32 18.17 -16.47 -7.32
C GLU A 32 16.75 -15.90 -7.44
N MET A 33 16.53 -14.71 -6.89
CA MET A 33 15.29 -13.95 -7.07
C MET A 33 15.03 -13.70 -8.57
N ARG A 34 16.04 -13.25 -9.31
CA ARG A 34 15.94 -13.03 -10.75
C ARG A 34 15.65 -14.30 -11.53
N ALA A 35 16.29 -15.42 -11.18
CA ALA A 35 16.01 -16.70 -11.80
C ALA A 35 14.54 -17.12 -11.66
N VAL A 36 13.95 -16.93 -10.46
CA VAL A 36 12.51 -17.17 -10.25
C VAL A 36 11.65 -16.27 -11.13
N ALA A 37 11.94 -14.97 -11.17
CA ALA A 37 11.15 -14.03 -11.97
C ALA A 37 11.19 -14.36 -13.47
N VAL A 38 12.39 -14.60 -14.00
CA VAL A 38 12.60 -14.97 -15.40
C VAL A 38 11.92 -16.29 -15.73
N SER A 39 11.89 -17.27 -14.81
CA SER A 39 11.21 -18.55 -15.05
C SER A 39 9.70 -18.43 -15.22
N LEU A 40 9.07 -17.39 -14.67
CA LEU A 40 7.61 -17.19 -14.68
C LEU A 40 7.16 -16.17 -15.72
N LEU A 41 7.94 -15.10 -15.92
CA LEU A 41 7.58 -13.97 -16.78
C LEU A 41 8.39 -13.93 -18.09
N GLY A 42 9.43 -14.76 -18.20
CA GLY A 42 10.41 -14.66 -19.27
C GLY A 42 11.42 -13.52 -19.05
N TYR A 43 12.37 -13.37 -19.97
CA TYR A 43 13.29 -12.25 -19.97
C TYR A 43 12.56 -10.98 -20.42
N GLY A 44 12.56 -9.95 -19.56
CA GLY A 44 11.98 -8.66 -19.89
C GLY A 44 11.76 -7.76 -18.67
N PRO A 45 11.22 -6.54 -18.89
CA PRO A 45 11.03 -5.54 -17.84
C PRO A 45 10.20 -6.04 -16.66
N ASP A 46 9.16 -6.85 -16.91
CA ASP A 46 8.28 -7.35 -15.86
C ASP A 46 9.00 -8.29 -14.87
N ALA A 47 10.00 -9.04 -15.34
CA ALA A 47 10.81 -9.89 -14.46
C ALA A 47 11.73 -9.05 -13.56
N GLU A 48 12.31 -7.98 -14.11
CA GLU A 48 13.13 -7.05 -13.33
C GLU A 48 12.28 -6.27 -12.32
N ASP A 49 11.09 -5.85 -12.72
CA ASP A 49 10.12 -5.20 -11.85
C ASP A 49 9.69 -6.11 -10.69
N ALA A 50 9.44 -7.40 -10.95
CA ALA A 50 9.06 -8.35 -9.90
C ALA A 50 10.14 -8.53 -8.82
N VAL A 51 11.42 -8.56 -9.22
CA VAL A 51 12.56 -8.64 -8.29
C VAL A 51 12.71 -7.35 -7.51
N GLN A 52 12.66 -6.20 -8.20
CA GLN A 52 12.78 -4.90 -7.54
C GLN A 52 11.63 -4.63 -6.56
N ASP A 53 10.41 -5.06 -6.90
CA ASP A 53 9.28 -5.02 -5.97
C ASP A 53 9.50 -5.93 -4.76
N ALA A 54 10.13 -7.10 -4.96
CA ALA A 54 10.43 -8.01 -3.85
C ALA A 54 11.41 -7.41 -2.86
N THR A 55 12.38 -6.63 -3.33
CA THR A 55 13.33 -5.87 -2.50
C THR A 55 12.60 -4.90 -1.57
N VAL A 56 11.62 -4.14 -2.07
CA VAL A 56 10.84 -3.20 -1.24
C VAL A 56 9.88 -3.94 -0.30
N VAL A 57 9.24 -5.03 -0.75
CA VAL A 57 8.38 -5.84 0.12
C VAL A 57 9.19 -6.48 1.24
N ALA A 58 10.40 -6.96 0.94
CA ALA A 58 11.30 -7.51 1.94
C ALA A 58 11.63 -6.47 3.02
N LEU A 59 11.74 -5.20 2.62
CA LEU A 59 11.98 -4.08 3.50
C LEU A 59 10.97 -3.94 4.63
N GLY A 60 9.68 -3.96 4.28
CA GLY A 60 8.60 -3.82 5.24
C GLY A 60 8.30 -5.09 6.04
N ARG A 61 8.84 -6.24 5.62
CA ARG A 61 8.43 -7.57 6.10
C ARG A 61 9.55 -8.45 6.62
N ILE A 62 10.81 -8.02 6.62
CA ILE A 62 11.93 -8.84 7.13
C ILE A 62 11.76 -9.20 8.61
N GLY A 63 11.03 -8.39 9.39
CA GLY A 63 10.60 -8.72 10.75
C GLY A 63 9.69 -9.96 10.86
N GLU A 64 9.07 -10.40 9.77
CA GLU A 64 8.21 -11.59 9.74
C GLU A 64 9.00 -12.90 9.54
N VAL A 65 10.31 -12.83 9.26
CA VAL A 65 11.16 -14.02 9.04
C VAL A 65 11.42 -14.72 10.37
N ARG A 66 10.68 -15.81 10.62
CA ARG A 66 10.77 -16.59 11.86
C ARG A 66 12.05 -17.42 11.97
N ASP A 67 12.49 -17.99 10.85
CA ASP A 67 13.72 -18.75 10.76
C ASP A 67 14.71 -18.00 9.85
N PRO A 68 15.77 -17.39 10.39
CA PRO A 68 16.79 -16.70 9.62
C PRO A 68 17.41 -17.54 8.50
N ALA A 69 17.49 -18.86 8.66
CA ALA A 69 18.05 -19.75 7.64
C ALA A 69 17.16 -19.88 6.40
N ALA A 70 15.87 -19.53 6.53
CA ALA A 70 14.89 -19.60 5.46
C ALA A 70 14.80 -18.31 4.62
N VAL A 71 15.63 -17.28 4.88
CA VAL A 71 15.52 -15.96 4.22
C VAL A 71 15.53 -16.03 2.70
N GLY A 72 16.41 -16.86 2.10
CA GLY A 72 16.44 -17.03 0.65
C GLY A 72 15.13 -17.62 0.09
N ALA A 73 14.55 -18.61 0.78
CA ALA A 73 13.27 -19.20 0.38
C ALA A 73 12.10 -18.22 0.52
N TRP A 74 12.13 -17.40 1.57
CA TRP A 74 11.16 -16.34 1.80
C TRP A 74 11.24 -15.26 0.71
N LEU A 75 12.44 -14.78 0.36
CA LEU A 75 12.66 -13.83 -0.74
C LEU A 75 12.14 -14.36 -2.09
N ARG A 76 12.47 -15.61 -2.42
CA ARG A 76 11.95 -16.27 -3.64
C ARG A 76 10.42 -16.40 -3.64
N THR A 77 9.80 -16.51 -2.46
CA THR A 77 8.33 -16.56 -2.33
C THR A 77 7.71 -15.19 -2.62
N ILE A 78 8.31 -14.11 -2.12
CA ILE A 78 7.89 -12.74 -2.42
C ILE A 78 7.94 -12.50 -3.93
N VAL A 79 9.06 -12.80 -4.59
CA VAL A 79 9.21 -12.63 -6.05
C VAL A 79 8.12 -13.42 -6.79
N ARG A 80 7.91 -14.68 -6.42
CA ARG A 80 6.90 -15.54 -7.05
C ARG A 80 5.50 -14.93 -6.94
N ASN A 81 5.17 -14.33 -5.81
CA ASN A 81 3.88 -13.67 -5.60
C ASN A 81 3.75 -12.41 -6.46
N ASN A 82 4.80 -11.59 -6.55
CA ASN A 82 4.83 -10.43 -7.45
C ASN A 82 4.64 -10.85 -8.91
N CYS A 83 5.32 -11.90 -9.37
CA CYS A 83 5.14 -12.43 -10.73
C CYS A 83 3.69 -12.88 -10.99
N ARG A 84 3.05 -13.55 -10.02
CA ARG A 84 1.66 -13.97 -10.14
C ARG A 84 0.70 -12.80 -10.23
N MET A 85 0.94 -11.73 -9.46
CA MET A 85 0.14 -10.51 -9.55
C MET A 85 0.22 -9.89 -10.94
N ILE A 86 1.44 -9.80 -11.51
CA ILE A 86 1.64 -9.30 -12.88
C ILE A 86 0.89 -10.18 -13.89
N LEU A 87 1.01 -11.51 -13.80
CA LEU A 87 0.32 -12.43 -14.72
C LEU A 87 -1.21 -12.34 -14.63
N ARG A 88 -1.77 -12.07 -13.45
CA ARG A 88 -3.21 -11.88 -13.25
C ARG A 88 -3.72 -10.56 -13.85
N ALA A 89 -2.93 -9.49 -13.76
CA ALA A 89 -3.28 -8.21 -14.38
C ALA A 89 -3.29 -8.29 -15.92
N THR A 90 -2.41 -9.11 -16.50
CA THR A 90 -2.25 -9.22 -17.96
C THR A 90 -3.24 -10.21 -18.62
N ARG A 91 -3.98 -11.03 -17.85
CA ARG A 91 -4.91 -12.04 -18.39
C ARG A 91 -6.14 -12.24 -17.49
N PRO A 92 -7.39 -12.14 -18.00
CA PRO A 92 -8.54 -12.70 -17.31
C PRO A 92 -8.53 -14.22 -17.51
N LEU A 93 -7.69 -14.93 -16.77
CA LEU A 93 -7.76 -16.38 -16.70
C LEU A 93 -8.84 -16.78 -15.69
N PRO A 94 -9.72 -17.74 -16.02
CA PRO A 94 -10.66 -18.29 -15.06
C PRO A 94 -9.87 -19.07 -14.01
N VAL A 95 -9.82 -18.57 -12.78
CA VAL A 95 -9.11 -19.24 -11.70
C VAL A 95 -10.08 -20.18 -11.00
N ALA A 96 -9.91 -21.48 -11.24
CA ALA A 96 -10.16 -22.46 -10.19
C ALA A 96 -9.14 -22.19 -9.08
N GLU A 97 -9.61 -21.83 -7.90
CA GLU A 97 -8.78 -21.57 -6.71
C GLU A 97 -8.02 -22.84 -6.31
N PRO A 98 -6.68 -22.81 -6.21
CA PRO A 98 -5.97 -23.74 -5.35
C PRO A 98 -6.00 -23.18 -3.93
N GLU A 99 -6.54 -23.96 -2.99
CA GLU A 99 -6.67 -23.75 -1.54
C GLU A 99 -5.34 -23.57 -0.78
N TRP A 100 -4.36 -22.85 -1.34
CA TRP A 100 -3.15 -22.41 -0.63
C TRP A 100 -3.19 -20.94 -0.21
N PHE A 101 -4.33 -20.28 -0.39
CA PHE A 101 -4.62 -18.94 0.15
C PHE A 101 -5.19 -18.99 1.57
N ALA A 102 -4.59 -19.79 2.44
CA ALA A 102 -4.66 -19.46 3.85
C ALA A 102 -3.65 -18.32 4.10
N PRO A 103 -4.07 -17.11 4.51
CA PRO A 103 -3.18 -16.32 5.36
C PRO A 103 -2.72 -17.23 6.51
N PRO A 104 -1.51 -17.09 7.08
CA PRO A 104 -1.27 -17.69 8.38
C PRO A 104 -2.47 -17.31 9.28
N ALA A 105 -3.16 -18.31 9.80
CA ALA A 105 -4.38 -18.09 10.57
C ALA A 105 -4.07 -17.13 11.71
N GLY A 106 -4.85 -16.06 11.78
CA GLY A 106 -4.64 -14.93 12.68
C GLY A 106 -4.32 -13.66 11.92
N SER A 107 -5.36 -12.92 11.52
CA SER A 107 -5.22 -11.48 11.29
C SER A 107 -4.51 -10.90 12.51
N PRO A 108 -3.37 -10.20 12.37
CA PRO A 108 -2.74 -9.59 13.52
C PRO A 108 -3.77 -8.68 14.18
N THR A 109 -3.97 -8.84 15.48
CA THR A 109 -4.70 -7.86 16.28
C THR A 109 -4.03 -6.49 16.10
N PRO A 110 -4.75 -5.37 16.29
CA PRO A 110 -4.16 -4.04 16.26
C PRO A 110 -2.88 -3.94 17.11
N GLU A 111 -2.81 -4.70 18.21
CA GLU A 111 -1.68 -4.85 19.12
C GLU A 111 -0.52 -5.69 18.55
N GLU A 112 -0.75 -6.70 17.71
CA GLU A 112 0.30 -7.48 17.03
C GLU A 112 0.86 -6.77 15.79
N ALA A 113 0.13 -5.81 15.22
CA ALA A 113 0.66 -4.89 14.22
C ALA A 113 1.63 -3.86 14.82
N LEU A 114 1.49 -3.59 16.12
CA LEU A 114 2.27 -2.61 16.89
C LEU A 114 3.67 -3.14 17.30
N ASP A 115 3.85 -4.45 17.49
CA ASP A 115 5.12 -5.08 17.92
C ASP A 115 6.26 -5.11 16.86
N ARG A 116 6.11 -4.40 15.73
CA ARG A 116 7.07 -4.37 14.60
C ARG A 116 7.74 -3.00 14.39
N GLY A 117 7.73 -2.12 15.39
CA GLY A 117 8.03 -0.69 15.22
C GLY A 117 9.49 -0.33 14.88
N ALA A 118 10.50 -0.97 15.48
CA ALA A 118 11.90 -0.59 15.24
C ALA A 118 12.37 -0.75 13.77
N LEU A 119 11.75 -1.65 13.01
CA LEU A 119 12.11 -1.91 11.61
C LEU A 119 11.48 -0.92 10.62
N ARG A 120 10.46 -0.18 11.06
CA ARG A 120 9.65 0.72 10.24
C ARG A 120 10.21 2.14 10.17
N ASP A 121 10.92 2.59 11.20
CA ASP A 121 11.25 4.00 11.38
C ASP A 121 12.12 4.57 10.24
N TRP A 122 13.19 3.86 9.89
CA TRP A 122 14.10 4.31 8.84
C TRP A 122 13.49 4.11 7.43
N VAL A 123 12.61 3.11 7.24
CA VAL A 123 11.89 2.88 5.97
C VAL A 123 10.97 4.05 5.69
N TRP A 124 10.18 4.46 6.68
CA TRP A 124 9.32 5.64 6.57
C TRP A 124 10.13 6.91 6.34
N HIS A 125 11.28 7.06 7.01
CA HIS A 125 12.20 8.16 6.75
C HIS A 125 12.71 8.18 5.29
N ALA A 126 13.10 7.02 4.76
CA ALA A 126 13.55 6.90 3.37
C ALA A 126 12.42 7.20 2.37
N ILE A 127 11.19 6.76 2.67
CA ILE A 127 9.99 7.07 1.89
C ILE A 127 9.66 8.57 1.93
N ASP A 128 9.77 9.22 3.08
CA ASP A 128 9.58 10.67 3.23
C ASP A 128 10.65 11.47 2.47
N GLY A 129 11.84 10.90 2.27
CA GLY A 129 12.89 11.46 1.42
C GLY A 129 12.58 11.44 -0.09
N LEU A 130 11.54 10.71 -0.54
CA LEU A 130 11.12 10.66 -1.94
C LEU A 130 10.41 11.96 -2.37
N SER A 131 10.36 12.20 -3.69
CA SER A 131 9.47 13.24 -4.23
C SER A 131 8.01 12.83 -3.99
N GLU A 132 7.08 13.78 -3.86
CA GLU A 132 5.65 13.47 -3.67
C GLU A 132 5.10 12.47 -4.71
N PRO A 133 5.39 12.62 -6.03
CA PRO A 133 4.91 11.66 -7.02
C PRO A 133 5.52 10.25 -6.91
N ASP A 134 6.79 10.16 -6.48
CA ASP A 134 7.48 8.88 -6.27
C ASP A 134 6.98 8.19 -4.99
N ARG A 135 6.82 8.97 -3.92
CA ARG A 135 6.25 8.52 -2.65
C ARG A 135 4.85 7.95 -2.87
N LEU A 136 3.99 8.68 -3.59
CA LEU A 136 2.62 8.24 -3.85
C LEU A 136 2.58 6.87 -4.54
N VAL A 137 3.36 6.67 -5.61
CA VAL A 137 3.34 5.37 -6.31
C VAL A 137 3.91 4.23 -5.45
N VAL A 138 4.89 4.52 -4.58
CA VAL A 138 5.42 3.55 -3.60
C VAL A 138 4.35 3.16 -2.58
N LEU A 139 3.68 4.15 -1.99
CA LEU A 139 2.63 3.92 -1.00
C LEU A 139 1.48 3.10 -1.59
N LEU A 140 1.01 3.47 -2.77
CA LEU A 140 -0.06 2.72 -3.43
C LEU A 140 0.38 1.29 -3.81
N ARG A 141 1.60 1.12 -4.33
CA ARG A 141 2.09 -0.20 -4.79
C ARG A 141 2.29 -1.20 -3.65
N TYR A 142 2.81 -0.76 -2.50
CA TYR A 142 3.27 -1.68 -1.45
C TYR A 142 2.45 -1.63 -0.17
N PHE A 143 1.67 -0.57 0.04
CA PHE A 143 0.95 -0.33 1.28
C PHE A 143 -0.55 -0.11 1.06
N SER A 144 -1.07 -0.37 -0.15
CA SER A 144 -2.51 -0.28 -0.42
C SER A 144 -3.05 -1.43 -1.27
N ASP A 145 -4.37 -1.58 -1.26
CA ASP A 145 -5.17 -2.49 -2.06
C ASP A 145 -5.15 -2.11 -3.56
N ALA A 146 -4.95 -0.83 -3.89
CA ALA A 146 -4.83 -0.34 -5.27
C ALA A 146 -3.39 -0.50 -5.79
N SER A 147 -2.90 -1.74 -5.75
CA SER A 147 -1.49 -2.04 -6.00
C SER A 147 -1.15 -2.31 -7.47
N SER A 148 -2.13 -2.51 -8.36
CA SER A 148 -1.84 -2.75 -9.79
C SER A 148 -1.32 -1.48 -10.48
N TYR A 149 -0.45 -1.63 -11.49
CA TYR A 149 0.07 -0.47 -12.22
C TYR A 149 -1.04 0.35 -12.89
N GLU A 150 -2.09 -0.32 -13.36
CA GLU A 150 -3.26 0.28 -13.98
C GLU A 150 -4.09 1.06 -12.97
N GLN A 151 -4.31 0.50 -11.78
CA GLN A 151 -5.02 1.19 -10.69
C GLN A 151 -4.24 2.43 -10.23
N ILE A 152 -2.92 2.29 -10.04
CA ILE A 152 -2.03 3.39 -9.66
C ILE A 152 -2.02 4.48 -10.75
N ALA A 153 -1.98 4.08 -12.02
CA ALA A 153 -2.04 5.00 -13.16
C ALA A 153 -3.34 5.81 -13.16
N THR A 154 -4.47 5.14 -12.95
CA THR A 154 -5.80 5.77 -12.81
C THR A 154 -5.85 6.73 -11.63
N LEU A 155 -5.41 6.30 -10.45
CA LEU A 155 -5.36 7.12 -9.22
C LEU A 155 -4.49 8.37 -9.37
N CYS A 156 -3.33 8.22 -10.01
CA CYS A 156 -2.37 9.29 -10.20
C CYS A 156 -2.67 10.17 -11.42
N GLY A 157 -3.60 9.77 -12.29
CA GLY A 157 -3.87 10.45 -13.56
C GLY A 157 -2.67 10.47 -14.52
N VAL A 158 -1.86 9.40 -14.55
CA VAL A 158 -0.65 9.30 -15.39
C VAL A 158 -0.61 7.98 -16.17
N PRO A 159 0.14 7.88 -17.28
CA PRO A 159 0.32 6.62 -18.00
C PRO A 159 0.98 5.53 -17.13
N VAL A 160 0.63 4.26 -17.37
CA VAL A 160 1.27 3.09 -16.71
C VAL A 160 2.79 3.11 -16.86
N GLY A 161 3.31 3.53 -18.01
CA GLY A 161 4.77 3.69 -18.21
C GLY A 161 5.41 4.71 -17.26
N THR A 162 4.68 5.77 -16.90
CA THR A 162 5.12 6.76 -15.90
C THR A 162 5.08 6.19 -14.49
N VAL A 163 4.10 5.34 -14.16
CA VAL A 163 4.09 4.62 -12.88
C VAL A 163 5.33 3.73 -12.76
N ARG A 164 5.63 2.95 -13.80
CA ARG A 164 6.81 2.08 -13.84
C ARG A 164 8.11 2.87 -13.70
N SER A 165 8.25 4.00 -14.39
CA SER A 165 9.47 4.82 -14.29
C SER A 165 9.63 5.47 -12.92
N ARG A 166 8.54 5.97 -12.31
CA ARG A 166 8.55 6.49 -10.94
C ARG A 166 8.90 5.42 -9.91
N LEU A 167 8.31 4.23 -10.01
CA LEU A 167 8.65 3.11 -9.13
C LEU A 167 10.11 2.68 -9.31
N SER A 168 10.62 2.59 -10.53
CA SER A 168 12.03 2.32 -10.79
C SER A 168 12.96 3.35 -10.13
N HIS A 169 12.65 4.63 -10.29
CA HIS A 169 13.39 5.73 -9.68
C HIS A 169 13.33 5.69 -8.14
N ALA A 170 12.12 5.54 -7.59
CA ALA A 170 11.89 5.46 -6.15
C ALA A 170 12.63 4.27 -5.51
N ARG A 171 12.56 3.09 -6.14
CA ARG A 171 13.25 1.88 -5.68
C ARG A 171 14.76 2.08 -5.63
N ARG A 172 15.34 2.73 -6.64
CA ARG A 172 16.77 3.07 -6.65
C ARG A 172 17.12 4.00 -5.50
N LYS A 173 16.33 5.06 -5.29
CA LYS A 173 16.55 6.02 -4.22
C LYS A 173 16.41 5.40 -2.83
N LEU A 174 15.43 4.51 -2.63
CA LEU A 174 15.29 3.73 -1.40
C LEU A 174 16.48 2.79 -1.18
N ALA A 175 16.94 2.08 -2.23
CA ALA A 175 18.11 1.22 -2.17
C ALA A 175 19.42 1.97 -1.88
N ASP A 176 19.57 3.18 -2.40
CA ASP A 176 20.73 4.03 -2.13
C ASP A 176 20.68 4.62 -0.72
N GLY A 177 19.50 5.08 -0.27
CA GLY A 177 19.28 5.53 1.11
C GLY A 177 19.51 4.43 2.15
N LEU A 178 19.13 3.20 1.82
CA LEU A 178 19.41 1.98 2.58
C LEU A 178 20.91 1.76 2.82
N ARG A 179 21.75 1.97 1.80
CA ARG A 179 23.21 1.82 1.94
C ARG A 179 23.84 2.98 2.73
N ALA A 180 23.22 4.16 2.72
CA ALA A 180 23.73 5.36 3.40
C ALA A 180 23.31 5.46 4.88
N SER A 181 22.20 4.84 5.27
CA SER A 181 21.60 5.00 6.62
C SER A 181 22.25 4.15 7.72
N ALA A 182 23.31 3.40 7.41
CA ALA A 182 24.08 2.59 8.37
C ALA A 182 24.71 3.40 9.52
N GLU A 183 24.69 4.73 9.46
CA GLU A 183 25.39 5.62 10.39
C GLU A 183 24.46 6.47 11.28
N SER A 184 23.13 6.34 11.18
CA SER A 184 22.19 7.23 11.90
C SER A 184 21.14 6.45 12.69
N ALA A 185 21.11 6.66 14.01
CA ALA A 185 20.07 6.12 14.89
C ALA A 185 18.76 6.90 14.65
N HIS A 186 17.69 6.19 14.31
CA HIS A 186 16.36 6.76 14.09
C HIS A 186 15.45 6.30 15.23
N ALA A 187 15.29 7.13 16.24
CA ALA A 187 14.23 7.01 17.24
C ALA A 187 13.25 8.15 16.95
N ASP A 188 12.00 7.83 16.57
CA ASP A 188 10.79 8.67 16.76
C ASP A 188 9.68 8.47 15.70
N THR A 189 9.50 7.27 15.10
CA THR A 189 8.38 7.06 14.13
C THR A 189 7.24 6.18 14.66
N GLU A 190 7.43 5.37 15.71
CA GLU A 190 6.33 4.67 16.41
C GLU A 190 5.25 5.64 16.90
N VAL A 191 5.66 6.78 17.50
CA VAL A 191 4.75 7.83 17.97
C VAL A 191 3.92 8.43 16.83
N THR A 192 4.51 8.53 15.64
CA THR A 192 3.88 9.13 14.46
C THR A 192 2.83 8.20 13.86
N SER A 193 3.10 6.89 13.75
CA SER A 193 2.13 5.92 13.21
C SER A 193 0.88 5.82 14.09
N ASP A 194 1.05 5.80 15.42
CA ASP A 194 -0.03 5.74 16.39
C ASP A 194 -0.88 7.01 16.42
N ALA A 195 -0.26 8.17 16.27
CA ALA A 195 -0.98 9.44 16.18
C ALA A 195 -1.84 9.48 14.90
N ARG A 196 -1.30 9.01 13.76
CA ARG A 196 -2.00 9.04 12.47
C ARG A 196 -3.13 8.02 12.37
N TRP A 197 -2.97 6.83 12.97
CA TRP A 197 -4.04 5.85 13.04
C TRP A 197 -5.19 6.35 13.92
N ARG A 198 -4.88 6.99 15.06
CA ARG A 198 -5.87 7.65 15.91
C ARG A 198 -6.61 8.76 15.17
N GLU A 199 -5.88 9.63 14.49
CA GLU A 199 -6.46 10.73 13.69
C GLU A 199 -7.42 10.20 12.62
N GLY A 200 -7.01 9.19 11.85
CA GLY A 200 -7.87 8.58 10.82
C GLY A 200 -9.12 7.92 11.39
N ARG A 201 -8.98 7.18 12.49
CA ARG A 201 -10.11 6.55 13.19
C ARG A 201 -11.07 7.59 13.75
N ASP A 202 -10.56 8.65 14.36
CA ASP A 202 -11.37 9.70 14.97
C ASP A 202 -12.14 10.49 13.90
N MET A 203 -11.51 10.78 12.75
CA MET A 203 -12.18 11.41 11.60
C MET A 203 -13.29 10.52 11.03
N LEU A 204 -13.04 9.22 10.81
CA LEU A 204 -14.09 8.32 10.31
C LEU A 204 -15.23 8.15 11.33
N THR A 205 -14.90 8.06 12.61
CA THR A 205 -15.89 7.99 13.69
C THR A 205 -16.77 9.24 13.72
N ALA A 206 -16.18 10.42 13.57
CA ALA A 206 -16.92 11.68 13.46
C ALA A 206 -17.83 11.70 12.22
N ALA A 207 -17.34 11.21 11.07
CA ALA A 207 -18.16 11.06 9.86
C ALA A 207 -19.38 10.16 10.12
N MET A 208 -19.18 8.99 10.73
CA MET A 208 -20.26 8.05 11.07
C MET A 208 -21.28 8.61 12.07
N ARG A 209 -20.94 9.64 12.84
CA ARG A 209 -21.85 10.35 13.77
C ARG A 209 -22.58 11.53 13.12
N GLY A 210 -22.42 11.73 11.81
CA GLY A 210 -23.02 12.86 11.09
C GLY A 210 -22.25 14.17 11.24
N GLU A 211 -21.03 14.14 11.76
CA GLU A 211 -20.18 15.33 11.92
C GLU A 211 -19.26 15.57 10.71
N TRP A 212 -19.47 14.86 9.60
CA TRP A 212 -18.60 14.91 8.42
C TRP A 212 -18.43 16.33 7.86
N GLU A 213 -19.50 17.11 7.78
CA GLU A 213 -19.43 18.51 7.32
C GLU A 213 -18.49 19.36 8.19
N ARG A 214 -18.53 19.17 9.51
CA ARG A 214 -17.61 19.82 10.45
C ARG A 214 -16.18 19.35 10.20
N VAL A 215 -15.95 18.05 10.06
CA VAL A 215 -14.63 17.47 9.78
C VAL A 215 -14.03 18.05 8.50
N VAL A 216 -14.81 18.11 7.41
CA VAL A 216 -14.36 18.66 6.13
C VAL A 216 -14.04 20.15 6.28
N ARG A 217 -14.92 20.94 6.90
CA ARG A 217 -14.69 22.38 7.09
C ARG A 217 -13.43 22.68 7.90
N ASP A 218 -13.19 21.91 8.95
CA ASP A 218 -12.11 22.17 9.90
C ASP A 218 -10.74 21.68 9.37
N ASN A 219 -10.73 20.66 8.51
CA ASN A 219 -9.49 19.98 8.06
C ASN A 219 -9.15 20.16 6.57
N TRP A 220 -10.07 20.67 5.74
CA TRP A 220 -9.85 20.82 4.30
C TRP A 220 -9.66 22.29 3.92
N TRP A 221 -8.82 22.54 2.92
CA TRP A 221 -8.75 23.86 2.29
C TRP A 221 -10.10 24.24 1.66
N PRO A 222 -10.48 25.54 1.63
CA PRO A 222 -11.74 25.97 1.02
C PRO A 222 -11.87 25.60 -0.46
N ASP A 223 -10.75 25.57 -1.18
CA ASP A 223 -10.60 25.20 -2.59
C ASP A 223 -10.17 23.74 -2.79
N ALA A 224 -10.30 22.90 -1.75
CA ALA A 224 -9.94 21.49 -1.84
C ALA A 224 -10.76 20.74 -2.88
N GLU A 225 -10.07 19.87 -3.61
CA GLU A 225 -10.63 19.10 -4.72
C GLU A 225 -11.06 17.69 -4.28
N MET A 226 -12.16 17.21 -4.82
CA MET A 226 -12.56 15.80 -4.77
C MET A 226 -12.48 15.19 -6.18
N LEU A 227 -11.82 14.03 -6.30
CA LEU A 227 -11.72 13.29 -7.55
C LEU A 227 -12.30 11.87 -7.40
N VAL A 228 -13.00 11.38 -8.42
CA VAL A 228 -13.38 9.97 -8.58
C VAL A 228 -12.96 9.52 -9.99
N PRO A 229 -11.70 9.09 -10.17
CA PRO A 229 -11.10 8.88 -11.49
C PRO A 229 -11.85 7.85 -12.35
N GLU A 230 -12.41 6.81 -11.73
CA GLU A 230 -13.11 5.70 -12.42
C GLU A 230 -14.30 6.19 -13.27
N ILE A 231 -14.93 7.28 -12.85
CA ILE A 231 -16.06 7.91 -13.54
C ILE A 231 -15.72 9.31 -14.08
N GLY A 232 -14.46 9.72 -14.02
CA GLY A 232 -13.99 11.04 -14.47
C GLY A 232 -14.58 12.22 -13.69
N LEU A 233 -15.05 11.99 -12.46
CA LEU A 233 -15.72 13.02 -11.67
C LEU A 233 -14.70 13.92 -10.96
N ARG A 234 -14.95 15.23 -11.00
CA ARG A 234 -14.24 16.25 -10.21
C ARG A 234 -15.26 17.15 -9.52
N GLY A 235 -15.12 17.28 -8.20
CA GLY A 235 -15.95 18.11 -7.34
C GLY A 235 -15.11 18.92 -6.37
N ASP A 236 -15.79 19.72 -5.55
CA ASP A 236 -15.19 20.46 -4.45
C ASP A 236 -15.48 19.76 -3.10
N ARG A 237 -15.07 20.37 -1.99
CA ARG A 237 -15.38 19.88 -0.65
C ARG A 237 -16.90 19.76 -0.36
N GLY A 238 -17.74 20.59 -1.00
CA GLY A 238 -19.19 20.54 -0.85
C GLY A 238 -19.77 19.29 -1.49
N PHE A 239 -19.24 18.90 -2.65
CA PHE A 239 -19.55 17.62 -3.29
C PHE A 239 -19.18 16.43 -2.38
N ALA A 240 -18.01 16.47 -1.72
CA ALA A 240 -17.59 15.44 -0.78
C ALA A 240 -18.52 15.32 0.44
N VAL A 241 -18.98 16.45 0.99
CA VAL A 241 -19.95 16.47 2.09
C VAL A 241 -21.28 15.89 1.64
N HIS A 242 -21.78 16.31 0.49
CA HIS A 242 -23.06 15.84 -0.04
C HIS A 242 -23.06 14.33 -0.30
N GLY A 243 -22.03 13.81 -0.97
CA GLY A 243 -21.91 12.38 -1.28
C GLY A 243 -21.91 11.51 -0.02
N MET A 244 -21.01 11.79 0.92
CA MET A 244 -20.95 11.04 2.19
C MET A 244 -22.25 11.14 2.99
N THR A 245 -22.86 12.33 3.06
CA THR A 245 -24.14 12.53 3.77
C THR A 245 -25.25 11.70 3.14
N LYS A 246 -25.30 11.65 1.80
CA LYS A 246 -26.25 10.82 1.07
C LYS A 246 -26.04 9.34 1.37
N ASP A 247 -24.81 8.82 1.28
CA ASP A 247 -24.51 7.41 1.52
C ASP A 247 -24.89 6.98 2.95
N LEU A 248 -24.57 7.81 3.94
CA LEU A 248 -24.93 7.55 5.34
C LEU A 248 -26.45 7.53 5.55
N ASN A 249 -27.19 8.44 4.90
CA ASN A 249 -28.66 8.50 4.94
C ASN A 249 -29.31 7.32 4.22
N ASP A 250 -28.71 6.85 3.12
CA ASP A 250 -29.14 5.65 2.40
C ASP A 250 -28.82 4.36 3.17
N GLY A 251 -28.14 4.45 4.33
CA GLY A 251 -27.89 3.33 5.23
C GLY A 251 -26.52 2.68 5.09
N VAL A 252 -25.63 3.24 4.25
CA VAL A 252 -24.25 2.74 4.10
C VAL A 252 -23.49 2.90 5.42
N ARG A 253 -22.69 1.90 5.76
CA ARG A 253 -21.75 1.94 6.90
C ARG A 253 -20.34 1.71 6.40
N GLN A 254 -19.37 2.23 7.14
CA GLN A 254 -17.95 2.10 6.77
C GLN A 254 -17.17 1.52 7.95
N HIS A 255 -16.17 0.69 7.64
CA HIS A 255 -15.24 0.18 8.62
C HIS A 255 -13.81 0.45 8.14
N LEU A 256 -13.03 1.19 8.94
CA LEU A 256 -11.62 1.48 8.63
C LEU A 256 -10.80 0.20 8.76
N ARG A 257 -10.22 -0.23 7.64
CA ARG A 257 -9.40 -1.43 7.55
C ARG A 257 -7.92 -1.11 7.72
N SER A 258 -7.44 -0.06 7.07
CA SER A 258 -6.03 0.35 7.14
C SER A 258 -5.88 1.87 7.04
N VAL A 259 -4.79 2.37 7.61
CA VAL A 259 -4.34 3.75 7.47
C VAL A 259 -2.86 3.72 7.15
N VAL A 260 -2.49 4.39 6.06
CA VAL A 260 -1.10 4.64 5.70
C VAL A 260 -0.89 6.13 5.61
N ALA A 261 0.07 6.64 6.37
CA ALA A 261 0.37 8.05 6.40
C ALA A 261 1.86 8.26 6.11
N SER A 262 2.15 9.35 5.41
CA SER A 262 3.47 9.92 5.30
C SER A 262 3.39 11.41 5.62
N ARG A 263 4.45 12.17 5.36
CA ARG A 263 4.48 13.61 5.63
C ARG A 263 3.30 14.39 5.04
N ASP A 264 2.90 14.09 3.81
CA ASP A 264 1.93 14.87 3.02
C ASP A 264 0.87 14.01 2.31
N LEU A 265 0.89 12.70 2.54
CA LEU A 265 -0.07 11.77 1.96
C LEU A 265 -0.72 10.94 3.07
N LEU A 266 -2.02 10.70 2.92
CA LEU A 266 -2.80 9.83 3.77
C LEU A 266 -3.67 8.94 2.91
N ILE A 267 -3.59 7.64 3.12
CA ILE A 267 -4.40 6.62 2.43
C ILE A 267 -5.21 5.91 3.51
N TRP A 268 -6.53 5.95 3.37
CA TRP A 268 -7.43 5.14 4.17
C TRP A 268 -8.07 4.07 3.31
N GLU A 269 -8.15 2.86 3.85
CA GLU A 269 -8.89 1.78 3.24
C GLU A 269 -10.07 1.44 4.13
N THR A 270 -11.24 1.37 3.52
CA THR A 270 -12.50 1.12 4.22
C THR A 270 -13.26 0.00 3.53
N ASP A 271 -13.85 -0.87 4.34
CA ASP A 271 -14.96 -1.70 3.91
C ASP A 271 -16.21 -0.84 3.85
N LEU A 272 -16.90 -0.88 2.70
CA LEU A 272 -18.21 -0.24 2.53
C LEU A 272 -19.29 -1.32 2.66
N ILE A 273 -20.15 -1.13 3.66
CA ILE A 273 -21.25 -2.05 3.97
C ILE A 273 -22.53 -1.40 3.43
N SER A 274 -22.96 -1.88 2.26
CA SER A 274 -24.23 -1.51 1.66
C SER A 274 -25.42 -1.90 2.55
N PRO A 275 -26.54 -1.16 2.49
CA PRO A 275 -27.72 -1.47 3.29
C PRO A 275 -28.36 -2.80 2.83
N PRO A 276 -28.99 -3.58 3.73
CA PRO A 276 -29.50 -4.92 3.41
C PRO A 276 -30.55 -4.97 2.29
N ASP A 277 -31.32 -3.90 2.12
CA ASP A 277 -32.36 -3.72 1.11
C ASP A 277 -31.80 -3.25 -0.25
N ASN A 278 -30.55 -2.79 -0.30
CA ASN A 278 -29.84 -2.44 -1.53
C ASN A 278 -28.35 -2.82 -1.46
N PRO A 279 -28.02 -4.13 -1.55
CA PRO A 279 -26.66 -4.63 -1.36
C PRO A 279 -25.66 -4.18 -2.44
N GLU A 280 -26.15 -3.70 -3.59
CA GLU A 280 -25.33 -3.22 -4.71
C GLU A 280 -25.11 -1.70 -4.68
N HIS A 281 -25.57 -0.99 -3.62
CA HIS A 281 -25.46 0.46 -3.51
C HIS A 281 -24.02 0.97 -3.64
N CYS A 282 -23.09 0.34 -2.92
CA CYS A 282 -21.67 0.66 -2.96
C CYS A 282 -20.82 -0.56 -3.37
N PRO A 283 -19.67 -0.34 -4.06
CA PRO A 283 -18.61 -1.34 -4.15
C PRO A 283 -18.13 -1.75 -2.74
N PRO A 284 -17.62 -2.98 -2.54
CA PRO A 284 -17.36 -3.52 -1.20
C PRO A 284 -16.19 -2.84 -0.46
N GLY A 285 -15.36 -2.06 -1.15
CA GLY A 285 -14.24 -1.35 -0.55
C GLY A 285 -13.97 -0.02 -1.22
N ALA A 286 -13.40 0.90 -0.45
CA ALA A 286 -12.95 2.20 -0.91
C ALA A 286 -11.58 2.53 -0.37
N LEU A 287 -10.75 3.09 -1.26
CA LEU A 287 -9.48 3.73 -0.96
C LEU A 287 -9.69 5.25 -1.05
N TRP A 288 -9.40 5.93 0.05
CA TRP A 288 -9.45 7.39 0.18
C TRP A 288 -8.02 7.93 0.25
N LEU A 289 -7.57 8.55 -0.83
CA LEU A 289 -6.25 9.17 -0.91
C LEU A 289 -6.38 10.67 -0.65
N TYR A 290 -5.79 11.15 0.44
CA TYR A 290 -5.69 12.57 0.75
C TYR A 290 -4.27 13.06 0.47
N VAL A 291 -4.18 14.14 -0.29
CA VAL A 291 -2.97 14.96 -0.43
C VAL A 291 -3.11 16.16 0.48
N LEU A 292 -2.15 16.30 1.40
CA LEU A 292 -2.13 17.32 2.43
C LEU A 292 -1.20 18.46 2.02
N ASP A 293 -1.59 19.68 2.39
CA ASP A 293 -0.77 20.88 2.27
C ASP A 293 -0.92 21.64 3.60
N GLU A 294 0.21 21.88 4.28
CA GLU A 294 0.27 22.42 5.65
C GLU A 294 -0.64 21.69 6.65
N GLY A 295 -0.74 20.36 6.53
CA GLY A 295 -1.56 19.52 7.40
C GLY A 295 -3.06 19.56 7.13
N ARG A 296 -3.50 20.26 6.07
CA ARG A 296 -4.90 20.30 5.62
C ARG A 296 -5.08 19.60 4.29
N VAL A 297 -6.25 18.99 4.09
CA VAL A 297 -6.56 18.31 2.82
C VAL A 297 -6.69 19.34 1.71
N ARG A 298 -5.84 19.22 0.69
CA ARG A 298 -5.90 20.00 -0.55
C ARG A 298 -6.59 19.22 -1.67
N ARG A 299 -6.45 17.89 -1.66
CA ARG A 299 -7.13 17.01 -2.60
C ARG A 299 -7.49 15.71 -1.91
N MET A 300 -8.69 15.21 -2.18
CA MET A 300 -9.08 13.85 -1.87
C MET A 300 -9.45 13.11 -3.17
N THR A 301 -8.92 11.91 -3.35
CA THR A 301 -9.29 10.99 -4.41
C THR A 301 -9.98 9.78 -3.80
N LEU A 302 -11.20 9.49 -4.25
CA LEU A 302 -11.93 8.26 -3.93
C LEU A 302 -11.76 7.25 -5.07
N PHE A 303 -11.44 6.02 -4.73
CA PHE A 303 -11.23 4.93 -5.69
C PHE A 303 -11.73 3.61 -5.13
N HIS A 304 -12.30 2.76 -5.98
CA HIS A 304 -12.78 1.43 -5.60
C HIS A 304 -11.86 0.34 -6.20
N PRO A 305 -10.95 -0.26 -5.41
CA PRO A 305 -10.02 -1.27 -5.91
C PRO A 305 -10.71 -2.50 -6.49
N VAL A 306 -11.92 -2.80 -5.98
CA VAL A 306 -12.78 -3.87 -6.46
C VAL A 306 -14.10 -3.23 -6.90
N PRO A 307 -14.51 -3.38 -8.17
CA PRO A 307 -15.78 -2.85 -8.63
C PRO A 307 -16.96 -3.53 -7.92
N ALA A 308 -18.11 -2.84 -7.86
CA ALA A 308 -19.35 -3.45 -7.39
C ALA A 308 -19.68 -4.71 -8.18
N ARG A 309 -20.15 -5.75 -7.50
CA ARG A 309 -20.58 -7.00 -8.16
C ARG A 309 -21.75 -6.69 -9.09
N GLN A 310 -21.52 -6.62 -10.40
CA GLN A 310 -22.61 -6.63 -11.37
C GLN A 310 -23.18 -8.04 -11.44
N ASN A 311 -24.44 -8.22 -11.04
CA ASN A 311 -25.16 -9.46 -11.25
C ASN A 311 -25.14 -9.81 -12.75
N GLN A 312 -24.57 -10.97 -13.12
CA GLN A 312 -24.82 -11.61 -14.41
C GLN A 312 -26.32 -12.00 -14.47
N ARG A 313 -27.19 -11.06 -14.79
CA ARG A 313 -28.57 -11.38 -15.19
C ARG A 313 -28.55 -11.83 -16.64
N SER A 314 -28.51 -13.14 -16.81
CA SER A 314 -29.13 -13.94 -17.87
C SER A 314 -29.26 -13.29 -19.25
N THR A 315 -28.28 -13.55 -20.12
CA THR A 315 -28.56 -13.69 -21.55
C THR A 315 -29.24 -15.04 -21.76
N VAL A 316 -30.56 -15.07 -21.58
CA VAL A 316 -31.42 -16.07 -22.22
C VAL A 316 -32.52 -15.28 -22.94
N ALA A 317 -32.29 -15.06 -24.22
CA ALA A 317 -33.30 -14.80 -25.23
C ALA A 317 -32.89 -15.57 -26.48
#